data_AF-A0A2A2TA24-F1
#
_entry.id   AF-A0A2A2TA24-F1
#
_cell.length_a   1.000
_cell.length_b   1.000
_cell.length_c   1.000
_cell.angle_alpha   90.00
_cell.angle_beta   90.00
_cell.angle_gamma   90.00
#
_symmetry.space_group_name_H-M   'P 1'
#
loop_
_entity.id
_entity.type
_entity.pdbx_description
1 polymer ?
#
loop_
_entity_poly.entity_id
_entity_poly.type
_entity_poly.pdbx_seq_one_letter_code
_entity_poly.pdbx_strand_id
1 'polypeptide(L)' 'MKQIKIIIEKHPDGYIAYPLGIQGVVVGESDTYEEALTDVQSALRCHLEVFGKDILEEESP' A
#
# COMPACT_ATOMS: atom_id res chain seq x y z
N MET A 1 12.81 -7.81 -9.58
CA MET A 1 11.75 -6.82 -9.29
C MET A 1 10.66 -7.53 -8.53
N LYS A 2 10.41 -7.19 -7.26
CA LYS A 2 9.24 -7.72 -6.52
C LYS A 2 8.02 -6.92 -7.01
N GLN A 3 6.97 -7.61 -7.47
CA GLN A 3 5.68 -7.00 -7.77
C GLN A 3 4.85 -6.98 -6.50
N ILE A 4 4.33 -5.82 -6.14
CA ILE A 4 3.44 -5.63 -5.00
C ILE A 4 2.05 -5.42 -5.56
N LYS A 5 1.08 -6.19 -5.07
CA LYS A 5 -0.33 -6.01 -5.46
C LYS A 5 -0.95 -4.95 -4.56
N ILE A 6 -1.61 -3.97 -5.14
CA ILE A 6 -2.38 -2.96 -4.42
C ILE A 6 -3.86 -3.24 -4.71
N ILE A 7 -4.66 -3.35 -3.67
CA ILE A 7 -6.12 -3.41 -3.78
C ILE A 7 -6.65 -2.00 -3.60
N ILE A 8 -7.60 -1.61 -4.45
CA ILE A 8 -8.35 -0.38 -4.32
C ILE A 8 -9.82 -0.75 -4.19
N GLU A 9 -10.39 -0.45 -3.03
CA GLU A 9 -11.80 -0.64 -2.73
C GLU A 9 -12.54 0.69 -2.91
N LYS A 10 -13.65 0.64 -3.63
CA LYS A 10 -14.54 1.79 -3.77
C LYS A 10 -15.61 1.73 -2.70
N HIS A 11 -15.64 2.75 -1.86
CA HIS A 11 -16.63 2.96 -0.81
C HIS A 11 -17.58 4.11 -1.21
N PRO A 12 -18.77 4.20 -0.60
CA PRO A 12 -19.66 5.34 -0.80
C PRO A 12 -19.03 6.68 -0.38
N ASP A 13 -18.10 6.63 0.58
CA ASP A 13 -17.42 7.79 1.16
C ASP A 13 -16.05 8.09 0.49
N GLY A 14 -15.62 7.30 -0.50
CA GLY A 14 -14.34 7.51 -1.19
C GLY A 14 -13.70 6.21 -1.71
N TYR A 15 -12.39 6.24 -1.88
CA TYR A 15 -11.56 5.10 -2.28
C TYR A 15 -10.56 4.79 -1.19
N ILE A 16 -10.45 3.51 -0.87
CA ILE A 16 -9.47 2.99 0.09
C ILE A 16 -8.49 2.13 -0.69
N ALA A 17 -7.20 2.36 -0.51
CA ALA A 17 -6.15 1.61 -1.17
C ALA A 17 -5.19 1.00 -0.14
N TYR A 18 -4.79 -0.24 -0.35
CA TYR A 18 -3.84 -0.93 0.53
C TYR A 18 -3.01 -2.00 -0.23
N PRO A 19 -1.72 -2.18 0.12
CA PRO A 19 -0.88 -3.21 -0.47
C PRO A 19 -1.11 -4.57 0.19
N LEU A 20 -1.00 -5.63 -0.62
CA LEU A 20 -0.98 -7.02 -0.15
C LEU A 20 0.45 -7.53 -0.05
N GLY A 21 0.69 -8.29 1.02
CA GLY A 21 1.95 -8.99 1.27
C GLY A 21 3.10 -8.09 1.74
N ILE A 22 2.74 -7.07 2.53
CA ILE A 22 3.69 -6.18 3.20
C ILE A 22 3.31 -6.11 4.67
N GLN A 23 4.27 -6.37 5.55
CA GLN A 23 4.11 -6.19 6.99
C GLN A 23 4.24 -4.70 7.34
N GLY A 24 3.26 -4.19 8.08
CA GLY A 24 3.08 -2.75 8.29
C GLY A 24 1.97 -2.24 7.37
N VAL A 25 0.80 -2.01 7.95
CA VAL A 25 -0.40 -1.63 7.22
C VAL A 25 -0.27 -0.20 6.70
N VAL A 26 -0.09 -0.05 5.38
CA VAL A 26 -0.17 1.22 4.67
C VAL A 26 -1.55 1.32 4.04
N VAL A 27 -2.35 2.30 4.44
CA VAL A 27 -3.69 2.56 3.89
C VAL A 27 -3.74 4.00 3.43
N GLY A 28 -4.13 4.21 2.18
CA GLY A 28 -4.48 5.53 1.64
C GLY A 28 -6.00 5.62 1.49
N GLU A 29 -6.61 6.67 2.02
CA GLU A 29 -8.02 7.01 1.80
C GLU A 29 -8.08 8.33 1.05
N SER A 30 -8.87 8.39 -0.02
CA SER A 30 -9.05 9.62 -0.80
C SER A 30 -10.39 9.61 -1.54
N ASP A 31 -10.90 10.80 -1.90
CA ASP A 31 -12.14 10.92 -2.66
C ASP A 31 -12.04 10.36 -4.09
N THR A 32 -10.80 10.24 -4.63
CA THR A 32 -10.55 9.77 -5.99
C THR A 32 -9.62 8.55 -6.05
N TYR A 33 -9.83 7.74 -7.09
CA TYR A 33 -9.01 6.55 -7.37
C TYR A 33 -7.52 6.89 -7.56
N GLU A 34 -7.23 7.96 -8.31
CA GLU A 34 -5.85 8.35 -8.63
C GLU A 34 -5.11 8.85 -7.39
N GLU A 35 -5.78 9.58 -6.51
CA GLU A 35 -5.19 10.03 -5.24
C GLU A 35 -4.91 8.85 -4.33
N ALA A 36 -5.86 7.94 -4.13
CA ALA A 36 -5.66 6.76 -3.27
C ALA A 36 -4.49 5.88 -3.77
N LEU A 37 -4.38 5.71 -5.09
CA LEU A 37 -3.27 4.97 -5.71
C LEU A 37 -1.93 5.69 -5.52
N THR A 38 -1.91 7.02 -5.64
CA THR A 38 -0.69 7.83 -5.50
C THR A 38 -0.22 7.84 -4.05
N ASP A 39 -1.15 7.95 -3.11
CA ASP A 39 -0.89 7.99 -1.68
C ASP A 39 -0.26 6.66 -1.21
N VAL A 40 -0.85 5.52 -1.60
CA VAL A 40 -0.29 4.20 -1.30
C VAL A 40 1.07 3.97 -1.96
N GLN A 41 1.29 4.42 -3.20
CA GLN A 41 2.61 4.31 -3.84
C GLN A 41 3.68 5.11 -3.08
N SER A 42 3.35 6.33 -2.66
CA SER A 42 4.25 7.19 -1.90
C SER A 42 4.55 6.61 -0.53
N ALA A 43 3.52 6.15 0.19
CA ALA A 43 3.65 5.56 1.51
C ALA A 43 4.42 4.23 1.46
N LEU A 44 4.22 3.42 0.41
CA LEU A 44 4.99 2.21 0.16
C LEU A 44 6.47 2.51 -0.05
N ARG A 45 6.78 3.51 -0.87
CA ARG A 45 8.16 3.95 -1.09
C ARG A 45 8.79 4.42 0.21
N CYS A 46 8.08 5.25 0.97
CA CYS A 46 8.54 5.74 2.28
C CYS A 46 8.80 4.57 3.25
N HIS A 47 7.90 3.59 3.31
CA HIS A 47 8.08 2.39 4.13
C HIS A 47 9.32 1.60 3.72
N LEU A 48 9.60 1.45 2.43
CA LEU A 48 10.82 0.79 1.95
C LEU A 48 12.09 1.58 2.29
N GLU A 49 12.03 2.92 2.25
CA GLU A 49 13.16 3.77 2.61
C GLU A 49 13.43 3.76 4.13
N VAL A 50 12.38 3.67 4.96
CA VAL A 50 12.49 3.68 6.43
C VAL A 50 12.83 2.30 7.00
N PHE A 51 12.12 1.25 6.57
CA PHE A 51 12.25 -0.10 7.13
C PHE A 51 13.13 -1.03 6.28
N GLY A 52 13.51 -0.61 5.06
CA GLY A 52 14.32 -1.44 4.18
C GLY A 52 13.52 -2.55 3.50
N LYS A 53 14.22 -3.57 3.00
CA LYS A 53 13.62 -4.68 2.23
C LYS A 53 12.97 -5.76 3.11
N ASP A 54 13.20 -5.73 4.42
CA ASP A 54 12.64 -6.68 5.39
C ASP A 54 11.11 -6.73 5.37
N ILE A 55 10.44 -5.60 5.10
CA ILE A 55 8.96 -5.55 5.05
C ILE A 55 8.35 -6.31 3.86
N LEU A 56 9.17 -6.66 2.86
CA LEU A 56 8.77 -7.42 1.68
C LEU A 56 8.96 -8.92 1.86
N GLU A 57 9.45 -9.36 3.01
CA GLU A 57 9.50 -10.77 3.41
C GLU A 57 8.30 -11.01 4.32
N GLU A 58 7.19 -11.37 3.71
CA GLU A 58 6.08 -11.98 4.42
C GLU A 58 6.65 -13.25 5.07
N GLU A 59 6.84 -13.21 6.39
CA GLU A 59 7.24 -14.37 7.19
C GLU A 59 6.12 -15.42 7.05
N SER A 60 6.19 -16.23 6.00
CA SER A 60 5.38 -17.42 5.86
C SER A 60 5.88 -18.44 6.89
N PRO A 61 5.05 -18.92 7.83
CA PRO A 61 5.39 -20.12 8.60
C PRO A 61 5.44 -21.37 7.72
#